data_AF-A0A927G321-F1
#
_entry.id   AF-A0A927G321-F1
#
_cell.length_a   1.000
_cell.length_b   1.000
_cell.length_c   1.000
_cell.angle_alpha   90.00
_cell.angle_beta   90.00
_cell.angle_gamma   90.00
#
_symmetry.space_group_name_H-M   'P 1'
#
loop_
_entity.id
_entity.type
_entity.pdbx_description
1 polymer ?
#
loop_
_entity_poly.entity_id
_entity_poly.type
_entity_poly.pdbx_seq_one_letter_code
_entity_poly.pdbx_strand_id
1 'polypeptide(L)'
;MFPADITIRKKTYEIIDNHLTKNELKALFKNNPYGVYAIVNESMEKEEPMLTTFLVLHSADFEDNVILYDISRQLHTTITTELGFLAMGYVEFIDVGMVDRYPIKFYKREEIYENI
;
A
#
# COMPACT_ATOMS: atom_id res chain seq x y z
N MET A 1 -5.00 -11.96 8.45
CA MET A 1 -4.88 -10.70 9.24
C MET A 1 -3.63 -9.97 8.75
N PHE A 2 -3.64 -8.64 8.68
CA PHE A 2 -2.43 -7.87 8.33
C PHE A 2 -1.41 -7.90 9.48
N PRO A 3 -0.11 -8.02 9.20
CA PRO A 3 0.92 -7.95 10.24
C PRO A 3 0.98 -6.54 10.83
N ALA A 4 1.31 -6.41 12.12
CA ALA A 4 1.43 -5.10 12.77
C ALA A 4 2.65 -4.32 12.26
N ASP A 5 3.72 -5.02 11.92
CA ASP A 5 4.94 -4.47 11.35
C ASP A 5 5.46 -5.34 10.21
N ILE A 6 6.33 -4.76 9.37
CA ILE A 6 7.08 -5.47 8.35
C ILE A 6 8.54 -5.06 8.36
N THR A 7 9.43 -5.99 8.02
CA THR A 7 10.86 -5.72 7.87
C THR A 7 11.25 -5.71 6.39
N ILE A 8 11.74 -4.58 5.90
CA ILE A 8 12.24 -4.42 4.52
C ILE A 8 13.66 -3.86 4.59
N ARG A 9 14.62 -4.56 3.98
CA ARG A 9 16.05 -4.17 3.96
C ARG A 9 16.59 -3.82 5.36
N LYS A 10 16.27 -4.66 6.37
CA LYS A 10 16.65 -4.49 7.79
C LYS A 10 16.06 -3.25 8.48
N LYS A 11 15.03 -2.63 7.90
CA LYS A 11 14.27 -1.54 8.50
C LYS A 11 12.86 -2.01 8.80
N THR A 12 12.36 -1.68 9.98
CA THR A 12 10.99 -1.98 10.41
C THR A 12 10.06 -0.84 9.99
N TYR A 13 8.88 -1.21 9.49
CA TYR A 13 7.81 -0.32 9.10
C TYR A 13 6.54 -0.77 9.82
N GLU A 14 5.81 0.18 10.37
CA GLU A 14 4.62 -0.09 11.17
C GLU A 14 3.36 0.19 10.36
N ILE A 15 2.31 -0.59 10.64
CA ILE A 15 1.01 -0.43 10.00
C ILE A 15 0.41 0.94 10.37
N ILE A 16 -0.12 1.62 9.36
CA ILE A 16 -0.94 2.81 9.55
C ILE A 16 -2.36 2.32 9.80
N ASP A 17 -2.74 2.22 11.07
CA ASP A 17 -4.00 1.58 11.45
C ASP A 17 -5.21 2.52 11.46
N ASN A 18 -4.98 3.84 11.43
CA ASN A 18 -6.05 4.81 11.26
C ASN A 18 -6.54 4.86 9.80
N HIS A 19 -7.83 5.11 9.63
CA HIS A 19 -8.40 5.39 8.31
C HIS A 19 -7.85 6.72 7.79
N LEU A 20 -7.33 6.72 6.56
CA LEU A 20 -6.82 7.93 5.89
C LEU A 20 -7.75 8.34 4.77
N THR A 21 -8.12 9.60 4.75
CA THR A 21 -8.83 10.21 3.61
C THR A 21 -7.94 10.27 2.38
N LYS A 22 -8.55 10.47 1.21
CA LYS A 22 -7.84 10.67 -0.07
C LYS A 22 -6.75 11.75 0.03
N ASN A 23 -7.05 12.87 0.68
CA ASN A 23 -6.11 13.99 0.84
C ASN A 23 -4.95 13.65 1.78
N GLU A 24 -5.22 12.91 2.86
CA GLU A 24 -4.18 12.45 3.79
C GLU A 24 -3.27 11.42 3.14
N LEU A 25 -3.80 10.48 2.35
CA LEU A 25 -2.98 9.56 1.55
C LEU A 25 -2.12 10.31 0.54
N LYS A 26 -2.70 11.28 -0.17
CA LYS A 26 -1.96 12.13 -1.11
C LYS A 26 -0.80 12.84 -0.43
N ALA A 27 -1.05 13.46 0.73
CA ALA A 27 -0.02 14.12 1.52
C ALA A 27 1.04 13.14 2.03
N LEU A 28 0.61 11.98 2.55
CA LEU A 28 1.49 10.92 3.05
C LEU A 28 2.47 10.48 1.97
N PHE A 29 1.97 10.11 0.79
CA PHE A 29 2.81 9.58 -0.28
C PHE A 29 3.75 10.65 -0.86
N LYS A 30 3.26 11.88 -1.01
CA LYS A 30 4.08 13.01 -1.48
C LYS A 30 5.21 13.35 -0.50
N ASN A 31 4.94 13.33 0.80
CA ASN A 31 5.92 13.67 1.83
C ASN A 31 6.90 12.54 2.11
N ASN A 32 6.59 11.31 1.68
CA ASN A 32 7.39 10.12 1.96
C ASN A 32 7.72 9.36 0.65
N PRO A 33 8.43 9.98 -0.31
CA PRO A 33 8.78 9.32 -1.56
C PRO A 33 9.60 8.07 -1.28
N TYR A 34 9.17 6.92 -1.83
CA TYR A 34 9.77 5.60 -1.59
C TYR A 34 9.82 5.14 -0.12
N GLY A 35 9.11 5.84 0.78
CA GLY A 35 9.09 5.59 2.23
C GLY A 35 7.88 4.83 2.73
N VAL A 36 6.90 4.59 1.85
CA VAL A 36 5.63 3.92 2.17
C VAL A 36 5.53 2.62 1.41
N TYR A 37 5.11 1.58 2.12
CA TYR A 37 4.78 0.29 1.55
C TYR A 37 3.30 0.01 1.71
N ALA A 38 2.76 -0.79 0.81
CA ALA A 38 1.41 -1.31 0.90
C ALA A 38 1.45 -2.83 0.97
N ILE A 39 0.58 -3.43 1.77
CA ILE A 39 0.32 -4.86 1.72
C ILE A 39 -1.10 -5.05 1.23
N VAL A 40 -1.25 -5.81 0.16
CA VAL A 40 -2.54 -6.28 -0.34
C VAL A 40 -2.74 -7.70 0.16
N ASN A 41 -3.94 -7.99 0.68
CA ASN A 41 -4.34 -9.35 1.01
C ASN A 41 -5.19 -9.94 -0.12
N GLU A 42 -4.60 -10.82 -0.91
CA GLU A 42 -5.21 -11.47 -2.07
C GLU A 42 -5.87 -12.81 -1.72
N SER A 43 -6.01 -13.15 -0.44
CA SER A 43 -6.65 -14.39 -0.01
C SER A 43 -8.13 -14.41 -0.40
N MET A 44 -8.58 -15.51 -1.01
CA MET A 44 -9.99 -15.82 -1.17
C MET A 44 -10.60 -16.29 0.17
N GLU A 45 -11.91 -16.14 0.37
CA GLU A 45 -12.56 -16.51 1.63
C GLU A 45 -12.20 -17.94 2.07
N LYS A 46 -11.63 -18.09 3.28
CA LYS A 46 -11.21 -19.33 3.96
C LYS A 46 -9.81 -19.86 3.65
N GLU A 47 -8.98 -19.11 2.93
CA GLU A 47 -7.57 -19.47 2.71
C GLU A 47 -6.60 -18.78 3.70
N GLU A 48 -5.40 -19.34 3.82
CA GLU A 48 -4.26 -18.67 4.45
C GLU A 48 -4.04 -17.29 3.78
N PRO A 49 -3.67 -16.25 4.54
CA PRO A 49 -3.50 -14.89 4.00
C PRO A 49 -2.42 -14.86 2.92
N MET A 50 -2.82 -14.55 1.68
CA MET A 50 -1.91 -14.35 0.56
C MET A 50 -1.50 -12.88 0.50
N LEU A 51 -0.47 -12.52 1.25
CA LEU A 51 0.01 -11.15 1.35
C LEU A 51 1.02 -10.84 0.23
N THR A 52 0.83 -9.69 -0.41
CA THR A 52 1.74 -9.15 -1.43
C THR A 52 2.16 -7.75 -1.03
N THR A 53 3.47 -7.51 -0.98
CA THR A 53 4.05 -6.24 -0.53
C THR A 53 4.45 -5.42 -1.74
N PHE A 54 3.99 -4.17 -1.76
CA PHE A 54 4.24 -3.20 -2.81
C PHE A 54 5.00 -2.00 -2.25
N LEU A 55 5.92 -1.47 -3.05
CA LEU A 55 6.43 -0.11 -2.90
C LEU A 55 5.41 0.86 -3.50
N VAL A 56 4.99 1.85 -2.71
CA VAL A 56 4.06 2.88 -3.15
C VAL A 56 4.83 3.98 -3.86
N LEU A 57 4.46 4.23 -5.12
CA LEU A 57 5.04 5.26 -5.97
C LEU A 57 3.96 6.29 -6.32
N HIS A 58 4.21 7.54 -5.93
CA HIS A 58 3.33 8.68 -6.22
C HIS A 58 4.19 9.87 -6.66
N SER A 59 3.70 10.60 -7.66
CA SER A 59 4.29 11.86 -8.12
C SER A 59 3.18 12.91 -8.23
N ALA A 60 3.54 14.19 -8.16
CA ALA A 60 2.62 15.29 -8.46
C ALA A 60 2.00 15.15 -9.86
N ASP A 61 2.75 14.60 -10.82
CA ASP A 61 2.31 14.38 -12.20
C ASP A 61 1.28 13.25 -12.34
N PHE A 62 1.11 12.41 -11.31
CA PHE A 62 0.15 11.31 -11.34
C PHE A 62 -1.26 11.75 -10.95
N GLU A 63 -1.44 13.02 -10.59
CA GLU A 63 -2.70 13.57 -10.07
C GLU A 63 -3.21 12.77 -8.87
N ASP A 64 -4.19 11.90 -9.09
CA ASP A 64 -4.80 11.01 -8.10
C ASP A 64 -4.46 9.53 -8.32
N ASN A 65 -3.63 9.21 -9.31
CA ASN A 65 -3.12 7.87 -9.55
C ASN A 65 -1.92 7.55 -8.65
N VAL A 66 -1.82 6.29 -8.29
CA VAL A 66 -0.75 5.70 -7.48
C VAL A 66 -0.31 4.43 -8.18
N ILE A 67 1.01 4.24 -8.22
CA ILE A 67 1.60 3.02 -8.74
C ILE A 67 2.05 2.16 -7.54
N LEU A 68 1.56 0.92 -7.48
CA LEU A 68 2.01 -0.09 -6.53
C LEU A 68 2.96 -1.04 -7.26
N TYR A 69 4.24 -0.99 -6.91
CA TYR A 69 5.28 -1.82 -7.53
C TYR A 69 5.59 -3.02 -6.63
N ASP A 70 5.37 -4.25 -7.12
CA ASP A 70 5.58 -5.47 -6.33
C ASP A 70 7.08 -5.65 -6.00
N ILE A 71 7.35 -5.82 -4.72
CA ILE A 71 8.70 -6.10 -4.18
C ILE A 71 8.77 -7.42 -3.40
N SER A 72 7.64 -8.10 -3.26
CA SER A 72 7.50 -9.32 -2.47
C SER A 72 7.70 -10.58 -3.28
N ARG A 73 7.31 -10.57 -4.57
CA ARG A 73 7.38 -11.72 -5.46
C ARG A 73 8.21 -11.37 -6.68
N GLN A 74 8.95 -12.34 -7.23
CA GLN A 74 9.71 -12.18 -8.49
C GLN A 74 8.81 -11.98 -9.72
N LEU A 75 7.51 -11.75 -9.52
CA LEU A 75 6.52 -11.53 -10.56
C LEU A 75 6.65 -10.11 -11.16
N HIS A 76 7.28 -9.17 -10.45
CA HIS A 76 7.51 -7.79 -10.90
C HIS A 76 6.25 -7.09 -11.41
N THR A 77 5.09 -7.40 -10.82
CA THR A 77 3.82 -6.81 -11.22
C THR A 77 3.74 -5.35 -10.77
N THR A 78 3.03 -4.55 -11.55
CA THR A 78 2.77 -3.15 -11.24
C THR A 78 1.28 -2.90 -11.36
N ILE A 79 0.68 -2.34 -10.32
CA ILE A 79 -0.74 -1.97 -10.30
C ILE A 79 -0.80 -0.45 -10.37
N THR A 80 -1.58 0.08 -11.32
CA THR A 80 -1.96 1.50 -11.31
C THR A 80 -3.36 1.60 -10.73
N THR A 81 -3.53 2.38 -9.68
CA THR A 81 -4.81 2.53 -8.97
C THR A 81 -5.03 3.98 -8.55
N GLU A 82 -6.27 4.33 -8.20
CA GLU A 82 -6.61 5.67 -7.75
C GLU A 82 -6.59 5.79 -6.22
N LEU A 83 -6.19 6.96 -5.72
CA LEU A 83 -6.23 7.29 -4.30
C LEU A 83 -7.62 7.11 -3.68
N GLY A 84 -8.69 7.22 -4.47
CA GLY A 84 -10.06 7.01 -4.02
C GLY A 84 -10.30 5.59 -3.51
N PHE A 85 -9.89 4.57 -4.28
CA PHE A 85 -10.01 3.16 -3.88
C PHE A 85 -9.12 2.85 -2.68
N LEU A 86 -7.89 3.37 -2.69
CA LEU A 86 -6.94 3.22 -1.59
C LEU A 86 -7.48 3.80 -0.28
N ALA A 87 -8.13 4.97 -0.32
CA ALA A 87 -8.77 5.58 0.84
C ALA A 87 -9.92 4.71 1.39
N MET A 88 -10.61 3.98 0.52
CA MET A 88 -11.64 3.01 0.93
C MET A 88 -11.04 1.70 1.47
N GLY A 89 -9.72 1.52 1.44
CA GLY A 89 -9.03 0.37 2.03
C GLY A 89 -8.95 -0.85 1.11
N TYR A 90 -9.11 -0.68 -0.20
CA TYR A 90 -8.93 -1.76 -1.18
C TYR A 90 -8.21 -1.31 -2.45
N VAL A 91 -7.66 -2.27 -3.18
CA VAL A 91 -7.29 -2.14 -4.59
C VAL A 91 -8.36 -2.84 -5.44
N GLU A 92 -8.72 -2.25 -6.57
CA GLU A 92 -9.69 -2.80 -7.49
C GLU A 92 -8.97 -3.39 -8.71
N PHE A 93 -9.27 -4.66 -9.02
CA PHE A 93 -8.83 -5.35 -10.22
C PHE A 93 -10.03 -5.62 -11.11
N ILE A 94 -9.92 -5.25 -12.38
CA ILE A 94 -10.94 -5.48 -13.38
C ILE A 94 -10.39 -6.48 -14.38
N ASP A 95 -10.98 -7.67 -14.41
CA ASP A 95 -10.74 -8.68 -15.43
C ASP A 95 -12.07 -9.01 -16.11
N VAL A 96 -12.08 -9.34 -17.41
CA VAL A 96 -13.23 -9.48 -18.32
C VAL A 96 -14.60 -9.75 -17.63
N GLY A 97 -15.28 -8.69 -17.19
CA GLY A 97 -16.63 -8.73 -16.60
C GLY A 97 -16.72 -8.97 -15.09
N MET A 98 -15.60 -9.10 -14.38
CA MET A 98 -15.48 -9.26 -12.93
C MET A 98 -14.69 -8.10 -12.32
N VAL A 99 -15.13 -7.67 -11.14
CA VAL A 99 -14.48 -6.62 -10.35
C VAL A 99 -14.10 -7.24 -9.01
N ASP A 100 -12.81 -7.49 -8.83
CA ASP A 100 -12.25 -8.00 -7.58
C ASP A 100 -11.72 -6.85 -6.74
N ARG A 101 -11.96 -6.92 -5.44
CA ARG A 101 -11.51 -5.90 -4.48
C ARG A 101 -10.71 -6.56 -3.38
N TYR A 102 -9.41 -6.27 -3.35
CA TYR A 102 -8.51 -6.84 -2.35
C TYR A 102 -8.21 -5.81 -1.26
N PRO A 103 -8.37 -6.16 0.02
CA PRO A 103 -8.02 -5.28 1.12
C PRO A 103 -6.55 -4.83 1.06
N ILE A 104 -6.29 -3.57 1.43
CA ILE A 104 -4.94 -3.00 1.51
C ILE A 104 -4.70 -2.31 2.84
N LYS A 105 -3.46 -2.38 3.34
CA LYS A 105 -2.96 -1.58 4.46
C LYS A 105 -1.62 -0.95 4.12
N PHE A 106 -1.38 0.25 4.64
CA PHE A 106 -0.15 1.00 4.42
C PHE A 106 0.80 0.88 5.61
N TYR A 107 2.09 0.93 5.33
CA TYR A 107 3.15 0.81 6.30
C TYR A 107 4.15 1.94 6.08
N LYS A 108 4.55 2.61 7.16
CA LYS A 108 5.59 3.64 7.15
C LYS A 108 6.54 3.44 8.32
N ARG A 109 7.74 3.98 8.23
CA ARG A 109 8.65 4.02 9.37
C ARG A 109 8.22 5.13 10.31
N GLU A 110 8.22 4.89 11.62
CA GLU A 110 8.15 6.00 12.57
C GLU A 110 9.38 6.91 12.40
N GLU A 111 9.16 8.22 12.30
CA GLU A 111 10.24 9.18 12.44
C GLU A 111 10.58 9.26 13.93
N ILE A 112 11.69 8.63 14.33
CA ILE A 112 12.29 8.92 15.63
C ILE A 112 12.84 10.34 15.51
N TYR A 113 12.08 11.33 15.97
CA TYR A 113 12.61 12.66 16.24
C TYR A 113 13.60 12.53 17.40
N GLU A 114 14.88 12.33 17.09
CA GLU A 114 15.94 12.63 18.04
C GLU A 114 15.88 14.14 18.26
N ASN A 115 15.31 14.56 19.39
CA ASN A 115 15.43 15.92 19.88
C ASN A 115 16.92 16.21 20.11
N ILE A 116 17.56 16.92 19.18
CA ILE A 116 18.91 17.50 19.35
C ILE A 116 18.77 18.83 20.08
#